data_AF-A0A8S3BY79-F1
#
_entry.id   AF-A0A8S3BY79-F1
#
_cell.length_a   1.000
_cell.length_b   1.000
_cell.length_c   1.000
_cell.angle_alpha   90.00
_cell.angle_beta   90.00
_cell.angle_gamma   90.00
#
_symmetry.space_group_name_H-M   'P 1'
#
loop_
_entity.id
_entity.type
_entity.pdbx_description
1 polymer ?
#
loop_
_entity_poly.entity_id
_entity_poly.type
_entity_poly.pdbx_seq_one_letter_code
_entity_poly.pdbx_strand_id
1 'polypeptide(L)'
;KGIPSETIRLLASIVLKENVFVYGKKIYQQVLGGAMGSLFTLTLANIFMWKWHKELVRRQDMTGEYYGWYIDDVFMTWNKS
;
A
#
# COMPACT_ATOMS: atom_id res chain seq x y z
N LYS A 1 -4.44 7.03 -27.76
CA LYS A 1 -3.52 7.88 -26.97
C LYS A 1 -3.80 7.61 -25.50
N GLY A 2 -2.84 7.06 -24.76
CA GLY A 2 -2.99 6.77 -23.33
C GLY A 2 -2.70 8.00 -22.47
N ILE A 3 -3.12 7.95 -21.21
CA ILE A 3 -2.72 8.94 -20.21
C ILE A 3 -1.22 8.73 -19.91
N PRO A 4 -0.38 9.78 -19.94
CA PRO A 4 1.03 9.67 -19.57
C PRO A 4 1.20 9.20 -18.12
N SER A 5 2.20 8.35 -17.87
CA SER A 5 2.51 7.86 -16.52
C SER A 5 2.80 9.02 -15.54
N GLU A 6 3.39 10.10 -16.04
CA GLU A 6 3.66 11.29 -15.23
C GLU A 6 2.37 11.99 -14.76
N THR A 7 1.33 12.00 -15.58
CA THR A 7 0.00 12.50 -15.18
C THR A 7 -0.59 11.65 -14.06
N ILE A 8 -0.46 10.32 -14.16
CA ILE A 8 -0.94 9.41 -13.11
C ILE A 8 -0.16 9.64 -11.80
N ARG A 9 1.16 9.83 -11.87
CA ARG A 9 2.00 10.13 -10.70
C ARG A 9 1.64 11.47 -10.06
N LEU A 10 1.36 12.49 -10.86
CA LEU A 10 0.93 13.79 -10.38
C LEU A 10 -0.41 13.68 -9.62
N LEU A 11 -1.41 13.04 -10.24
CA LEU A 11 -2.71 12.82 -9.61
C LEU A 11 -2.59 11.99 -8.32
N ALA A 12 -1.76 10.94 -8.34
CA ALA A 12 -1.51 10.13 -7.14
C ALA A 12 -0.88 10.94 -6.00
N SER A 13 0.06 11.83 -6.34
CA SER A 13 0.73 12.70 -5.38
C SER A 13 -0.25 13.70 -4.74
N ILE A 14 -1.20 14.23 -5.52
CA ILE A 14 -2.24 15.13 -5.01
C ILE A 14 -3.11 14.39 -4.01
N VAL A 15 -3.58 13.19 -4.33
CA VAL A 15 -4.44 12.41 -3.42
C VAL A 15 -3.73 12.09 -2.09
N LEU A 16 -2.42 11.86 -2.11
CA LEU A 16 -1.65 11.60 -0.89
C LEU A 16 -1.35 12.87 -0.09
N LYS A 17 -1.05 14.00 -0.74
CA LYS A 17 -0.62 15.25 -0.07
C LYS A 17 -1.78 16.11 0.40
N GLU A 18 -2.84 16.19 -0.38
CA GLU A 18 -4.02 17.02 -0.10
C GLU A 18 -5.07 16.25 0.72
N ASN A 19 -4.64 15.23 1.45
CA ASN A 19 -5.51 14.42 2.29
C ASN A 19 -5.83 15.15 3.60
N VAL A 20 -7.10 15.53 3.76
CA VAL A 20 -7.61 16.23 4.94
C VAL A 20 -8.81 15.51 5.53
N PHE A 21 -8.96 15.60 6.85
CA PHE A 21 -10.11 15.04 7.57
C PHE A 21 -10.63 16.03 8.62
N VAL A 22 -11.91 15.88 8.97
CA VAL A 22 -12.59 16.72 9.96
C VAL A 22 -12.76 15.94 11.25
N TYR A 23 -12.32 16.53 12.36
CA TYR A 23 -12.54 15.98 13.69
C TYR A 23 -12.82 17.11 14.69
N GLY A 24 -13.88 16.99 15.48
CA GLY A 24 -14.20 17.98 16.51
C GLY A 24 -14.33 19.42 15.99
N LYS A 25 -14.97 19.62 14.83
CA LYS A 25 -15.11 20.93 14.12
C LYS A 25 -13.78 21.57 13.68
N LYS A 26 -12.68 20.82 13.67
CA LYS A 26 -11.38 21.26 13.17
C LYS A 26 -11.00 20.44 11.94
N ILE A 27 -10.25 21.06 11.03
CA ILE A 27 -9.71 20.42 9.82
C ILE A 27 -8.26 20.07 10.09
N TYR A 28 -7.89 18.83 9.79
CA TYR A 28 -6.54 18.31 9.95
C TYR A 28 -6.03 17.79 8.62
N GLN A 29 -4.77 18.08 8.30
CA GLN A 29 -4.08 17.48 7.16
C GLN A 29 -3.33 16.24 7.63
N GLN A 30 -3.56 15.12 6.96
CA GLN A 30 -2.83 13.90 7.22
C GLN A 30 -1.49 13.96 6.48
N VAL A 31 -0.42 14.10 7.24
CA VAL A 31 0.96 14.25 6.70
C VAL A 31 1.62 12.91 6.36
N LEU A 32 1.10 11.80 6.88
CA LEU A 32 1.65 10.46 6.69
C LEU A 32 0.55 9.43 6.43
N GLY A 33 0.77 8.56 5.45
CA GLY A 33 -0.20 7.57 4.99
C GLY A 33 -1.22 8.18 4.02
N GLY A 34 -2.39 7.55 3.91
CA GLY A 34 -3.50 8.07 3.11
C GLY A 34 -4.84 7.88 3.82
N ALA A 35 -5.90 8.36 3.20
CA ALA A 35 -7.25 8.30 3.75
C ALA A 35 -7.71 6.85 3.90
N MET A 36 -8.03 6.43 5.14
CA MET A 36 -8.67 5.16 5.38
C MET A 36 -10.07 5.15 4.73
N GLY A 37 -10.40 4.07 4.02
CA GLY A 37 -11.65 3.96 3.24
C GLY A 37 -11.57 4.48 1.80
N SER A 38 -10.46 5.09 1.38
CA SER A 38 -10.24 5.44 -0.03
C SER A 38 -9.76 4.21 -0.82
N LEU A 39 -10.53 3.83 -1.84
CA LEU A 39 -10.18 2.75 -2.78
C LEU A 39 -8.83 3.00 -3.47
N PHE A 40 -8.53 4.26 -3.76
CA PHE A 40 -7.27 4.64 -4.41
C PHE A 40 -6.09 4.54 -3.43
N THR A 41 -6.28 4.93 -2.17
CA THR A 41 -5.27 4.75 -1.12
C THR A 41 -4.94 3.27 -0.91
N LEU A 42 -5.95 2.39 -0.93
CA LEU A 42 -5.73 0.93 -0.85
C LEU A 42 -4.89 0.42 -2.04
N THR A 43 -5.15 0.94 -3.25
CA THR A 43 -4.39 0.57 -4.45
C THR A 43 -2.94 1.01 -4.35
N LEU A 44 -2.69 2.24 -3.87
CA LEU A 44 -1.35 2.74 -3.63
C LEU A 44 -0.62 1.98 -2.52
N ALA A 45 -1.34 1.60 -1.45
CA ALA A 45 -0.80 0.74 -0.40
C ALA A 45 -0.37 -0.62 -0.97
N ASN A 46 -1.18 -1.24 -1.85
CA ASN A 46 -0.81 -2.50 -2.49
C ASN A 46 0.45 -2.38 -3.35
N ILE A 47 0.58 -1.30 -4.13
CA ILE A 47 1.79 -1.03 -4.93
C ILE A 47 3.01 -0.83 -4.03
N PHE A 48 2.85 -0.09 -2.93
CA PHE A 48 3.91 0.12 -1.95
C PHE A 48 4.35 -1.19 -1.29
N MET A 49 3.40 -1.99 -0.79
CA MET A 49 3.65 -3.26 -0.12
C MET A 49 4.26 -4.31 -1.06
N TRP A 50 3.90 -4.31 -2.36
CA TRP A 50 4.51 -5.19 -3.35
C TRP A 50 6.04 -5.10 -3.40
N LYS A 51 6.59 -3.89 -3.25
CA LYS A 51 8.05 -3.68 -3.21
C LYS A 51 8.72 -4.46 -2.07
N TRP A 52 8.04 -4.55 -0.92
CA TRP A 52 8.53 -5.25 0.26
C TRP A 52 8.27 -6.76 0.16
N HIS A 53 7.09 -7.15 -0.30
CA HIS A 53 6.69 -8.56 -0.39
C HIS A 53 7.46 -9.33 -1.45
N LYS A 54 7.90 -8.68 -2.53
CA LYS A 54 8.65 -9.36 -3.61
C LYS A 54 9.85 -10.15 -3.09
N GLU A 55 10.59 -9.63 -2.10
CA GLU A 55 11.74 -10.34 -1.54
C GLU A 55 11.33 -11.46 -0.58
N LEU A 56 10.25 -11.28 0.18
CA LEU A 56 9.73 -12.31 1.09
C LEU A 56 9.16 -13.50 0.32
N VAL A 57 8.35 -13.24 -0.71
CA VAL A 57 7.81 -14.27 -1.61
C VAL A 57 8.95 -15.07 -2.23
N ARG A 58 9.98 -14.39 -2.75
CA ARG A 58 11.16 -15.04 -3.34
C ARG A 58 11.85 -15.99 -2.35
N ARG A 59 11.92 -15.62 -1.07
CA ARG A 59 12.54 -16.46 -0.02
C ARG A 59 11.69 -17.68 0.32
N GLN A 60 10.39 -17.50 0.42
CA GLN A 60 9.44 -18.55 0.78
C GLN A 60 9.26 -19.57 -0.36
N ASP A 61 9.29 -19.13 -1.61
CA ASP A 61 9.32 -20.01 -2.79
C ASP A 61 10.53 -20.95 -2.78
N MET A 62 11.69 -20.50 -2.27
CA MET A 62 12.90 -21.32 -2.16
C MET A 62 12.81 -22.36 -1.04
N THR A 63 12.09 -22.06 0.05
CA THR A 63 11.95 -22.97 1.21
C THR A 63 10.74 -23.90 1.09
N GLY A 64 9.87 -23.69 0.09
CA GLY A 64 8.62 -24.45 -0.06
C GLY A 64 7.58 -24.08 1.00
N GLU A 65 7.71 -22.91 1.61
CA GLU A 65 6.83 -22.40 2.65
C GLU A 65 5.69 -21.57 2.07
N TYR A 66 4.55 -21.53 2.76
CA TYR A 66 3.42 -20.70 2.36
C TYR A 66 3.65 -19.26 2.76
N TYR A 67 3.43 -18.35 1.80
CA TYR A 67 3.35 -16.91 2.02
C TYR A 67 2.08 -16.36 1.40
N GLY A 68 1.19 -15.81 2.22
CA GLY A 68 -0.02 -15.12 1.83
C GLY A 68 -0.03 -13.70 2.38
N TRP A 69 -0.64 -12.78 1.64
CA TRP A 69 -0.87 -11.42 2.11
C TRP A 69 -2.23 -10.91 1.65
N TYR A 70 -2.94 -10.25 2.56
CA TYR A 70 -4.22 -9.62 2.30
C TYR A 70 -4.30 -8.28 3.04
N ILE A 71 -4.21 -7.17 2.30
CA ILE A 71 -4.31 -5.79 2.80
C ILE A 71 -3.27 -5.47 3.88
N ASP A 72 -3.60 -5.69 5.14
CA ASP A 72 -2.79 -5.45 6.33
C ASP A 72 -2.30 -6.76 6.98
N ASP A 73 -2.88 -7.90 6.60
CA ASP A 73 -2.55 -9.21 7.15
C ASP A 73 -1.51 -9.94 6.30
N VAL A 74 -0.46 -10.45 6.95
CA VAL A 74 0.53 -11.35 6.35
C VAL A 74 0.45 -12.70 7.05
N PHE A 75 0.38 -13.76 6.24
CA PHE A 75 0.37 -15.13 6.71
C PHE A 75 1.61 -15.85 6.15
N MET A 76 2.42 -16.44 7.02
CA MET A 76 3.58 -17.22 6.60
C MET A 76 3.77 -18.46 7.47
N THR A 77 4.23 -19.55 6.84
CA THR A 77 4.70 -20.74 7.57
C THR A 77 6.22 -20.71 7.66
N TRP A 78 6.77 -21.23 8.75
CA TRP A 78 8.21 -21.36 8.90
C TRP A 78 8.58 -22.76 9.41
N ASN A 79 9.40 -23.48 8.65
CA ASN A 79 9.95 -24.77 9.04
C ASN A 79 11.17 -24.54 9.93
N LYS A 80 10.98 -24.62 11.25
CA LYS A 80 12.10 -24.79 12.19
C LYS A 80 12.47 -26.27 12.22
N SER A 81 13.35 -26.70 11.33
CA SER A 81 14.20 -27.88 11.58
C SER A 81 15.49 -27.43 12.24
#